data_AF-C3YDM1-F1
#
_entry.id   AF-C3YDM1-F1
#
_cell.length_a   1.000
_cell.length_b   1.000
_cell.length_c   1.000
_cell.angle_alpha   90.00
_cell.angle_beta   90.00
_cell.angle_gamma   90.00
#
_symmetry.space_group_name_H-M   'P 1'
#
loop_
_entity.id
_entity.type
_entity.pdbx_description
1 polymer ?
#
loop_
_entity_poly.entity_id
_entity_poly.type
_entity_poly.pdbx_seq_one_letter_code
_entity_poly.pdbx_strand_id
1 'polypeptide(L)'
;MGDKNRVQTTLLLVVHLLLLGRECSALTVQQAAELKTQLEVVKAKCDGARIQVAQTSLTLNAGASEGLHPPAPTGAPNVNIAQGQLAFQTSSYAWYSGADRAVDGNTNGQWSARSCTHTHGQANPAWWVDLGHPHIVNRVVIYNRWDCCRERLNPFNIHIGDSAEVAANPKCGGDHRIGLSERFTSVLCQGMTGRYVGVRLPGSSSRILSMAEVQVFSNEEFCQAGNGASYRGTATRTRSGRTCQRWDSQTPHGHDRTPRNYPAGGLVNNYCRNPDGWYALWCYTTDRNSRWEYCDVPSC
;
A
#
# COMPACT_ATOMS: atom_id res chain seq x y z
N MET A 1 25.33 43.44 -15.53
CA MET A 1 23.85 43.44 -15.70
C MET A 1 23.45 42.29 -16.62
N GLY A 2 23.53 41.04 -16.17
CA GLY A 2 23.40 39.89 -17.08
C GLY A 2 23.03 38.57 -16.42
N ASP A 3 22.19 38.58 -15.39
CA ASP A 3 21.87 37.35 -14.64
C ASP A 3 20.37 37.12 -14.34
N LYS A 4 19.47 38.01 -14.79
CA LYS A 4 18.02 37.78 -14.68
C LYS A 4 17.41 37.12 -15.94
N ASN A 5 18.10 37.19 -17.09
CA ASN A 5 17.58 36.66 -18.36
C ASN A 5 17.92 35.18 -18.65
N ARG A 6 18.69 34.48 -17.81
CA ARG A 6 19.02 33.04 -18.05
C ARG A 6 18.18 32.05 -17.24
N VAL A 7 17.67 32.45 -16.08
CA VAL A 7 16.74 31.63 -15.28
C VAL A 7 15.35 31.61 -15.93
N GLN A 8 14.96 32.70 -16.59
CA GLN A 8 13.67 32.79 -17.29
C GLN A 8 13.57 31.87 -18.52
N THR A 9 14.66 31.70 -19.28
CA THR A 9 14.68 30.80 -20.46
C THR A 9 14.63 29.32 -20.06
N THR A 10 15.19 28.96 -18.90
CA THR A 10 15.24 27.58 -18.40
C THR A 10 13.89 27.13 -17.82
N LEU A 11 13.17 28.04 -17.16
CA LEU A 11 11.81 27.76 -16.67
C LEU A 11 10.81 27.63 -17.82
N LEU A 12 10.99 28.37 -18.91
CA LEU A 12 10.12 28.30 -20.10
C LEU A 12 10.15 26.91 -20.77
N LEU A 13 11.28 26.21 -20.80
CA LEU A 13 11.39 24.89 -21.44
C LEU A 13 10.67 23.79 -20.65
N VAL A 14 10.74 23.85 -19.32
CA VAL A 14 10.03 22.92 -18.41
C VAL A 14 8.52 23.17 -18.47
N VAL A 15 8.10 24.43 -18.57
CA VAL A 15 6.69 24.79 -18.78
C VAL A 15 6.21 24.39 -20.17
N HIS A 16 7.05 24.46 -21.22
CA HIS A 16 6.69 23.99 -22.56
C HIS A 16 6.50 22.47 -22.63
N LEU A 17 7.31 21.70 -21.89
CA LEU A 17 7.15 20.24 -21.79
C LEU A 17 5.90 19.85 -20.99
N LEU A 18 5.53 20.63 -19.98
CA LEU A 18 4.30 20.41 -19.19
C LEU A 18 3.03 20.82 -19.96
N LEU A 19 3.09 21.82 -20.83
CA LEU A 19 1.95 22.29 -21.63
C LEU A 19 1.63 21.41 -22.86
N LEU A 20 2.55 20.53 -23.28
CA LEU A 20 2.36 19.68 -24.48
C LEU A 20 1.83 18.26 -24.18
N GLY A 21 1.62 17.89 -22.91
CA GLY A 21 0.86 16.69 -22.54
C GLY A 21 1.33 15.37 -23.17
N ARG A 22 2.64 15.15 -23.33
CA ARG A 22 3.18 13.91 -23.95
C ARG A 22 3.62 12.90 -22.88
N GLU A 23 3.12 11.68 -22.99
CA GLU A 23 3.52 10.53 -22.16
C GLU A 23 5.00 10.15 -22.38
N CYS A 24 5.65 9.62 -21.34
CA CYS A 24 7.06 9.19 -21.32
C CYS A 24 7.43 8.19 -22.45
N SER A 25 6.43 7.52 -23.02
CA SER A 25 6.52 6.50 -24.07
C SER A 25 6.97 7.03 -25.44
N ALA A 26 7.00 8.36 -25.65
CA ALA A 26 7.23 8.99 -26.96
C ALA A 26 8.64 9.58 -27.17
N LEU A 27 9.59 9.35 -26.25
CA LEU A 27 10.96 9.86 -26.36
C LEU A 27 11.85 8.88 -27.14
N THR A 28 12.54 9.38 -28.16
CA THR A 28 13.58 8.58 -28.83
C THR A 28 14.81 8.41 -27.92
N VAL A 29 15.57 7.32 -28.10
CA VAL A 29 16.77 7.01 -27.29
C VAL A 29 17.77 8.18 -27.28
N GLN A 30 17.86 8.93 -28.39
CA GLN A 30 18.73 10.08 -28.54
C GLN A 30 18.26 11.29 -27.72
N GLN A 31 16.94 11.50 -27.62
CA GLN A 31 16.34 12.56 -26.78
C GLN A 31 16.45 12.25 -25.29
N ALA A 32 16.33 10.98 -24.89
CA ALA A 32 16.52 10.56 -23.49
C ALA A 32 17.98 10.72 -23.04
N ALA A 33 18.96 10.45 -23.92
CA ALA A 33 20.38 10.62 -23.63
C ALA A 33 20.76 12.10 -23.44
N GLU A 34 20.21 13.00 -24.24
CA GLU A 34 20.40 14.45 -24.09
C GLU A 34 19.83 14.93 -22.75
N LEU A 35 18.61 14.48 -22.38
CA LEU A 35 17.96 14.85 -21.12
C LEU A 35 18.74 14.34 -19.89
N LYS A 36 19.28 13.12 -19.97
CA LYS A 36 20.13 12.54 -18.92
C LYS A 36 21.43 13.32 -18.74
N THR A 37 22.07 13.72 -19.83
CA THR A 37 23.30 14.53 -19.81
C THR A 37 23.04 15.91 -19.19
N GLN A 38 21.89 16.52 -19.51
CA GLN A 38 21.49 17.79 -18.90
C GLN A 38 21.18 17.65 -17.40
N LEU A 39 20.55 16.54 -16.97
CA LEU A 39 20.28 16.27 -15.56
C LEU A 39 21.57 16.03 -14.75
N GLU A 40 22.56 15.35 -15.34
CA GLU A 40 23.87 15.13 -14.71
C GLU A 40 24.66 16.44 -14.56
N VAL A 41 24.57 17.36 -15.53
CA VAL A 41 25.15 18.72 -15.43
C VAL A 41 24.46 19.55 -14.34
N VAL A 42 23.14 19.42 -14.18
CA VAL A 42 22.39 20.07 -13.09
C VAL A 42 22.80 19.49 -11.73
N LYS A 43 22.90 18.16 -11.62
CA LYS A 43 23.30 17.46 -10.39
C LYS A 43 24.73 17.84 -9.96
N ALA A 44 25.67 17.89 -10.91
CA ALA A 44 27.05 18.31 -10.67
C ALA A 44 27.16 19.79 -10.20
N LYS A 45 26.21 20.65 -10.60
CA LYS A 45 26.14 22.04 -10.13
C LYS A 45 25.45 22.19 -8.77
N CYS A 46 24.60 21.23 -8.38
CA CYS A 46 23.88 21.23 -7.10
C CYS A 46 24.67 20.55 -5.97
N ASP A 47 25.56 19.58 -6.26
CA ASP A 47 26.35 18.85 -5.24
C ASP A 47 27.37 19.71 -4.47
N GLY A 48 27.54 20.99 -4.83
CA GLY A 48 28.35 21.97 -4.09
C GLY A 48 27.57 23.03 -3.30
N ALA A 49 26.22 23.07 -3.40
CA ALA A 49 25.40 24.14 -2.85
C ALA A 49 24.59 23.66 -1.63
N ARG A 50 24.90 24.16 -0.42
CA ARG A 50 24.02 24.02 0.75
C ARG A 50 22.80 24.94 0.57
N ILE A 51 21.71 24.41 0.04
CA ILE A 51 20.44 25.15 -0.07
C ILE A 51 19.59 24.88 1.17
N GLN A 52 19.45 25.88 2.05
CA GLN A 52 18.38 25.90 3.06
C GLN A 52 17.10 26.41 2.41
N VAL A 53 16.05 25.59 2.42
CA VAL A 53 14.73 26.00 1.95
C VAL A 53 14.00 26.71 3.09
N ALA A 54 13.88 28.04 3.00
CA ALA A 54 12.97 28.81 3.85
C ALA A 54 11.54 28.69 3.31
N GLN A 55 10.59 28.38 4.18
CA GLN A 55 9.17 28.33 3.85
C GLN A 55 8.63 29.75 3.58
N THR A 56 8.00 29.94 2.44
CA THR A 56 7.11 31.09 2.22
C THR A 56 5.88 30.63 1.44
N SER A 57 4.74 30.72 2.12
CA SER A 57 3.40 30.47 1.61
C SER A 57 3.01 31.54 0.58
N LEU A 58 2.39 31.11 -0.53
CA LEU A 58 1.72 32.01 -1.48
C LEU A 58 0.32 31.45 -1.78
N THR A 59 -0.70 32.18 -1.37
CA THR A 59 -2.10 31.99 -1.73
C THR A 59 -2.35 32.47 -3.16
N LEU A 60 -3.03 31.66 -3.97
CA LEU A 60 -3.52 32.04 -5.29
C LEU A 60 -5.04 31.86 -5.34
N ASN A 61 -5.76 32.98 -5.51
CA ASN A 61 -7.14 32.99 -5.96
C ASN A 61 -7.16 32.69 -7.47
N ALA A 62 -7.95 31.71 -7.88
CA ALA A 62 -8.33 31.51 -9.27
C ALA A 62 -9.83 31.25 -9.35
N GLY A 63 -10.56 32.20 -9.92
CA GLY A 63 -11.90 31.97 -10.44
C GLY A 63 -11.83 31.92 -11.96
N ALA A 64 -12.13 30.75 -12.53
CA ALA A 64 -12.73 30.59 -13.85
C ALA A 64 -13.29 29.16 -13.93
N SER A 65 -14.55 29.08 -14.34
CA SER A 65 -15.41 27.91 -14.36
C SER A 65 -15.11 26.98 -15.54
N GLU A 66 -14.74 25.73 -15.23
CA GLU A 66 -15.03 24.55 -16.03
C GLU A 66 -15.41 23.38 -15.10
N GLY A 67 -16.20 22.45 -15.62
CA GLY A 67 -17.06 21.52 -14.88
C GLY A 67 -16.47 20.82 -13.65
N LEU A 68 -17.26 20.78 -12.60
CA LEU A 68 -17.07 20.01 -11.35
C LEU A 68 -16.90 18.52 -11.65
N HIS A 69 -15.68 18.07 -11.90
CA HIS A 69 -15.25 16.74 -11.46
C HIS A 69 -14.51 16.93 -10.14
N PRO A 70 -14.97 16.35 -9.02
CA PRO A 70 -14.18 16.39 -7.79
C PRO A 70 -12.82 15.74 -8.06
N PRO A 71 -11.71 16.30 -7.53
CA PRO A 71 -10.45 15.58 -7.55
C PRO A 71 -10.68 14.19 -6.96
N ALA A 72 -10.18 13.15 -7.63
CA ALA A 72 -10.11 11.82 -7.06
C ALA A 72 -9.53 11.93 -5.64
N PRO A 73 -10.10 11.24 -4.63
CA PRO A 73 -9.65 11.40 -3.26
C PRO A 73 -8.16 11.08 -3.16
N THR A 74 -7.35 12.13 -3.05
CA THR A 74 -5.95 12.07 -2.69
C THR A 74 -5.88 11.67 -1.23
N GLY A 75 -5.60 10.38 -1.01
CA GLY A 75 -5.34 9.81 0.33
C GLY A 75 -6.43 8.88 0.82
N ALA A 76 -6.66 7.76 0.13
CA ALA A 76 -7.30 6.64 0.82
C ALA A 76 -6.31 6.01 1.82
N PRO A 77 -6.79 5.56 2.99
CA PRO A 77 -5.94 5.11 4.07
C PRO A 77 -5.11 3.92 3.61
N ASN A 78 -3.81 3.96 3.90
CA ASN A 78 -2.92 2.83 3.77
C ASN A 78 -3.27 1.84 4.91
N VAL A 79 -4.32 1.04 4.74
CA VAL A 79 -4.85 0.15 5.80
C VAL A 79 -3.90 -1.03 5.99
N ASN A 80 -3.41 -1.19 7.22
CA ASN A 80 -2.63 -2.37 7.62
C ASN A 80 -3.58 -3.55 7.84
N ILE A 81 -3.69 -4.43 6.84
CA ILE A 81 -4.60 -5.58 6.88
C ILE A 81 -4.13 -6.70 7.83
N ALA A 82 -2.89 -6.64 8.34
CA ALA A 82 -2.38 -7.58 9.32
C ALA A 82 -2.74 -7.21 10.76
N GLN A 83 -3.10 -5.96 11.05
CA GLN A 83 -3.35 -5.51 12.42
C GLN A 83 -4.53 -6.28 13.05
N GLY A 84 -4.28 -6.86 14.23
CA GLY A 84 -5.24 -7.65 14.98
C GLY A 84 -5.55 -9.04 14.41
N GLN A 85 -4.90 -9.44 13.31
CA GLN A 85 -5.08 -10.77 12.73
C GLN A 85 -4.38 -11.85 13.55
N LEU A 86 -4.72 -13.12 13.27
CA LEU A 86 -4.06 -14.25 13.92
C LEU A 86 -2.64 -14.42 13.38
N ALA A 87 -1.67 -14.35 14.28
CA ALA A 87 -0.25 -14.54 13.97
C ALA A 87 0.32 -15.76 14.68
N PHE A 88 1.30 -16.38 14.04
CA PHE A 88 1.96 -17.60 14.47
C PHE A 88 3.46 -17.46 14.29
N GLN A 89 4.21 -18.25 15.06
CA GLN A 89 5.64 -18.34 14.90
C GLN A 89 6.11 -19.73 15.26
N THR A 90 7.25 -20.11 14.69
CA THR A 90 7.85 -21.45 14.87
C THR A 90 8.11 -21.83 16.34
N SER A 91 8.37 -20.85 17.20
CA SER A 91 8.46 -21.03 18.66
C SER A 91 8.36 -19.68 19.38
N SER A 92 8.03 -19.69 20.68
CA SER A 92 7.97 -18.48 21.51
C SER A 92 8.92 -18.61 22.69
N TYR A 93 9.88 -17.70 22.81
CA TYR A 93 10.87 -17.72 23.89
C TYR A 93 10.23 -17.57 25.29
N ALA A 94 9.19 -16.74 25.40
CA ALA A 94 8.44 -16.50 26.64
C ALA A 94 6.96 -16.21 26.34
N TRP A 95 6.13 -16.24 27.40
CA TRP A 95 4.68 -16.01 27.27
C TRP A 95 4.31 -14.61 26.74
N TYR A 96 5.17 -13.61 26.94
CA TYR A 96 4.97 -12.23 26.46
C TYR A 96 5.66 -11.93 25.12
N SER A 97 6.25 -12.94 24.48
CA SER A 97 6.94 -12.80 23.19
C SER A 97 6.24 -13.54 22.06
N GLY A 98 4.92 -13.73 22.20
CA GLY A 98 4.06 -14.40 21.23
C GLY A 98 4.04 -13.70 19.87
N ALA A 99 3.58 -14.42 18.85
CA ALA A 99 3.52 -13.92 17.48
C ALA A 99 2.54 -12.75 17.30
N ASP A 100 1.53 -12.65 18.16
CA ASP A 100 0.53 -11.58 18.23
C ASP A 100 1.16 -10.19 18.38
N ARG A 101 2.36 -10.10 18.95
CA ARG A 101 3.05 -8.83 19.17
C ARG A 101 3.44 -8.11 17.89
N ALA A 102 3.60 -8.81 16.78
CA ALA A 102 3.93 -8.17 15.50
C ALA A 102 2.70 -7.69 14.72
N VAL A 103 1.51 -7.82 15.28
CA VAL A 103 0.24 -7.37 14.66
C VAL A 103 -0.62 -6.60 15.66
N ASP A 104 -0.03 -6.13 16.76
CA ASP A 104 -0.77 -5.44 17.82
C ASP A 104 -0.96 -3.93 17.55
N GLY A 105 -0.36 -3.42 16.47
CA GLY A 105 -0.43 -2.01 16.07
C GLY A 105 0.61 -1.13 16.73
N ASN A 106 1.52 -1.68 17.55
CA ASN A 106 2.53 -0.92 18.27
C ASN A 106 3.93 -1.18 17.71
N THR A 107 4.49 -0.17 17.06
CA THR A 107 5.78 -0.22 16.36
C THR A 107 7.00 -0.11 17.29
N ASN A 108 6.81 -0.11 18.62
CA ASN A 108 7.89 0.09 19.57
C ASN A 108 8.78 -1.15 19.72
N GLY A 109 9.89 -1.15 18.99
CA GLY A 109 10.89 -2.22 19.06
C GLY A 109 11.79 -2.25 20.30
N GLN A 110 11.42 -1.61 21.40
CA GLN A 110 12.11 -1.77 22.69
C GLN A 110 11.53 -2.98 23.43
N TRP A 111 12.36 -3.96 23.77
CA TRP A 111 11.90 -5.20 24.42
C TRP A 111 11.06 -5.00 25.68
N SER A 112 11.44 -4.05 26.54
CA SER A 112 10.70 -3.75 27.77
C SER A 112 9.29 -3.19 27.52
N ALA A 113 9.00 -2.69 26.32
CA ALA A 113 7.67 -2.23 25.91
C ALA A 113 6.68 -3.40 25.66
N ARG A 114 7.16 -4.65 25.68
CA ARG A 114 6.35 -5.87 25.49
C ARG A 114 5.60 -5.91 24.15
N SER A 115 6.17 -5.29 23.12
CA SER A 115 5.64 -5.18 21.75
C SER A 115 6.59 -5.81 20.72
N CYS A 116 7.27 -6.89 21.11
CA CYS A 116 8.19 -7.59 20.22
C CYS A 116 7.94 -9.09 20.29
N THR A 117 7.90 -9.72 19.12
CA THR A 117 7.99 -11.18 18.98
C THR A 117 9.39 -11.66 19.36
N HIS A 118 9.52 -12.92 19.75
CA HIS A 118 10.83 -13.55 19.96
C HIS A 118 10.73 -15.07 19.90
N THR A 119 11.44 -15.69 18.96
CA THR A 119 11.58 -17.15 18.89
C THR A 119 12.68 -17.67 19.82
N HIS A 120 12.71 -18.97 20.09
CA HIS A 120 13.95 -19.60 20.56
C HIS A 120 15.03 -19.55 19.46
N GLY A 121 16.27 -19.81 19.86
CA GLY A 121 17.37 -20.06 18.93
C GLY A 121 17.18 -21.39 18.22
N GLN A 122 16.95 -21.37 16.91
CA GLN A 122 16.67 -22.57 16.12
C GLN A 122 17.08 -22.39 14.66
N ALA A 123 17.10 -23.48 13.90
CA ALA A 123 17.26 -23.40 12.45
C ALA A 123 16.00 -22.83 11.81
N ASN A 124 16.20 -21.94 10.84
CA ASN A 124 15.14 -21.35 10.02
C ASN A 124 13.88 -20.85 10.76
N PRO A 125 13.99 -20.02 11.82
CA PRO A 125 12.82 -19.52 12.52
C PRO A 125 11.96 -18.66 11.57
N ALA A 126 10.66 -18.79 11.73
CA ALA A 126 9.68 -18.06 10.95
C ALA A 126 8.53 -17.55 11.82
N TRP A 127 7.94 -16.45 11.36
CA TRP A 127 6.71 -15.84 11.84
C TRP A 127 5.77 -15.66 10.65
N TRP A 128 4.46 -15.79 10.83
CA TRP A 128 3.49 -15.52 9.78
C TRP A 128 2.14 -15.08 10.33
N VAL A 129 1.42 -14.28 9.54
CA VAL A 129 0.05 -13.87 9.81
C VAL A 129 -0.92 -14.58 8.87
N ASP A 130 -2.06 -15.02 9.40
CA ASP A 130 -3.22 -15.50 8.65
C ASP A 130 -4.18 -14.32 8.45
N LEU A 131 -4.32 -13.86 7.21
CA LEU A 131 -5.22 -12.75 6.86
C LEU A 131 -6.70 -13.19 6.74
N GLY A 132 -7.00 -14.46 6.98
CA GLY A 132 -8.34 -15.06 6.88
C GLY A 132 -8.71 -15.49 5.46
N HIS A 133 -8.33 -14.71 4.44
CA HIS A 133 -8.50 -15.04 3.02
C HIS A 133 -7.36 -14.45 2.16
N PRO A 134 -7.17 -14.93 0.91
CA PRO A 134 -6.13 -14.39 0.03
C PRO A 134 -6.30 -12.91 -0.26
N HIS A 135 -5.20 -12.17 -0.20
CA HIS A 135 -5.11 -10.74 -0.53
C HIS A 135 -3.98 -10.46 -1.51
N ILE A 136 -4.15 -9.46 -2.38
CA ILE A 136 -3.07 -8.81 -3.13
C ILE A 136 -2.25 -7.96 -2.17
N VAL A 137 -0.98 -8.32 -1.98
CA VAL A 137 -0.04 -7.66 -1.08
C VAL A 137 0.95 -6.83 -1.90
N ASN A 138 0.93 -5.51 -1.68
CA ASN A 138 1.76 -4.57 -2.44
C ASN A 138 3.03 -4.20 -1.68
N ARG A 139 2.91 -4.05 -0.37
CA ARG A 139 3.99 -3.60 0.49
C ARG A 139 3.88 -4.28 1.83
N VAL A 140 5.03 -4.74 2.32
CA VAL A 140 5.20 -5.24 3.69
C VAL A 140 6.20 -4.35 4.39
N VAL A 141 5.85 -3.82 5.55
CA VAL A 141 6.75 -3.02 6.39
C VAL A 141 7.09 -3.82 7.64
N ILE A 142 8.37 -4.01 7.91
CA ILE A 142 8.86 -4.76 9.07
C ILE A 142 9.58 -3.78 9.99
N TYR A 143 9.09 -3.66 11.22
CA TYR A 143 9.75 -2.93 12.30
C TYR A 143 10.61 -3.90 13.09
N ASN A 144 11.90 -3.60 13.18
CA ASN A 144 12.88 -4.42 13.87
C ASN A 144 12.87 -4.11 15.38
N ARG A 145 13.29 -5.08 16.18
CA ARG A 145 13.69 -4.82 17.57
C ARG A 145 14.94 -3.93 17.54
N TRP A 146 14.97 -2.86 18.34
CA TRP A 146 16.02 -1.84 18.25
C TRP A 146 16.84 -1.62 19.53
N ASP A 147 16.38 -2.09 20.69
CA ASP A 147 17.09 -1.91 21.97
C ASP A 147 18.40 -2.71 22.07
N CYS A 148 18.51 -3.82 21.35
CA CYS A 148 19.73 -4.60 21.17
C CYS A 148 19.64 -5.42 19.88
N CYS A 149 20.73 -6.10 19.53
CA CYS A 149 20.65 -7.31 18.71
C CYS A 149 20.03 -7.11 17.31
N ARG A 150 20.08 -5.87 16.81
CA ARG A 150 19.44 -5.40 15.57
C ARG A 150 19.88 -6.19 14.35
N GLU A 151 21.12 -6.69 14.40
CA GLU A 151 21.73 -7.54 13.39
C GLU A 151 21.03 -8.89 13.22
N ARG A 152 20.30 -9.37 14.24
CA ARG A 152 19.66 -10.70 14.24
C ARG A 152 18.54 -10.85 13.22
N LEU A 153 17.97 -9.77 12.69
CA LEU A 153 16.97 -9.87 11.62
C LEU A 153 17.61 -10.19 10.27
N ASN A 154 18.91 -9.92 10.09
CA ASN A 154 19.56 -10.02 8.78
C ASN A 154 20.26 -11.37 8.55
N PRO A 155 20.28 -11.90 7.30
CA PRO A 155 19.28 -11.66 6.26
C PRO A 155 17.93 -12.31 6.63
N PHE A 156 16.86 -11.83 6.01
CA PHE A 156 15.52 -12.43 6.10
C PHE A 156 14.84 -12.51 4.72
N ASN A 157 13.83 -13.36 4.59
CA ASN A 157 12.94 -13.42 3.44
C ASN A 157 11.50 -13.17 3.86
N ILE A 158 10.72 -12.60 2.94
CA ILE A 158 9.27 -12.48 3.05
C ILE A 158 8.67 -13.50 2.09
N HIS A 159 7.65 -14.24 2.51
CA HIS A 159 6.93 -15.22 1.71
C HIS A 159 5.43 -14.92 1.73
N ILE A 160 4.77 -15.03 0.58
CA ILE A 160 3.34 -14.70 0.42
C ILE A 160 2.67 -15.80 -0.38
N GLY A 161 1.61 -16.40 0.15
CA GLY A 161 0.88 -17.47 -0.53
C GLY A 161 -0.21 -18.07 0.35
N ASP A 162 -0.75 -19.22 -0.04
CA ASP A 162 -1.91 -19.83 0.61
C ASP A 162 -1.58 -21.01 1.53
N SER A 163 -0.29 -21.30 1.75
CA SER A 163 0.16 -22.30 2.72
C SER A 163 0.52 -21.68 4.07
N ALA A 164 0.12 -22.31 5.18
CA ALA A 164 0.62 -21.97 6.51
C ALA A 164 2.10 -22.37 6.69
N GLU A 165 2.63 -23.24 5.82
CA GLU A 165 4.06 -23.52 5.77
C GLU A 165 4.78 -22.41 4.99
N VAL A 166 5.38 -21.46 5.72
CA VAL A 166 6.00 -20.24 5.16
C VAL A 166 6.94 -20.51 3.98
N ALA A 167 7.76 -21.57 4.08
CA ALA A 167 8.75 -21.89 3.05
C ALA A 167 8.15 -22.47 1.76
N ALA A 168 6.93 -22.98 1.80
CA ALA A 168 6.23 -23.49 0.62
C ALA A 168 5.68 -22.35 -0.27
N ASN A 169 5.51 -21.15 0.28
CA ASN A 169 5.04 -19.99 -0.44
C ASN A 169 6.17 -19.30 -1.23
N PRO A 170 5.89 -18.66 -2.37
CA PRO A 170 6.88 -17.89 -3.11
C PRO A 170 7.43 -16.71 -2.31
N LYS A 171 8.70 -16.36 -2.54
CA LYS A 171 9.34 -15.19 -1.91
C LYS A 171 8.87 -13.89 -2.53
N CYS A 172 8.54 -12.91 -1.70
CA CYS A 172 8.44 -11.51 -2.11
C CYS A 172 9.85 -10.95 -2.31
N GLY A 173 10.33 -11.00 -3.55
CA GLY A 173 11.69 -10.65 -3.93
C GLY A 173 12.72 -11.69 -3.47
N GLY A 174 13.88 -11.22 -3.00
CA GLY A 174 14.99 -12.07 -2.55
C GLY A 174 15.24 -11.99 -1.05
N ASP A 175 16.51 -12.06 -0.68
CA ASP A 175 16.99 -11.81 0.69
C ASP A 175 16.98 -10.31 0.95
N HIS A 176 16.31 -9.92 2.03
CA HIS A 176 16.20 -8.55 2.49
C HIS A 176 17.12 -8.30 3.68
N ARG A 177 17.47 -7.03 3.86
CA ARG A 177 18.28 -6.56 4.98
C ARG A 177 17.74 -5.22 5.46
N ILE A 178 17.88 -4.97 6.75
CA ILE A 178 17.66 -3.66 7.37
C ILE A 178 19.01 -3.09 7.83
N GLY A 179 19.25 -1.80 7.58
CA GLY A 179 20.45 -1.13 8.11
C GLY A 179 20.44 -1.12 9.63
N LEU A 180 21.60 -1.24 10.29
CA LEU A 180 21.65 -1.29 11.76
C LEU A 180 21.19 0.01 12.43
N SER A 181 21.21 1.14 11.70
CA SER A 181 20.66 2.43 12.13
C SER A 181 19.17 2.59 11.83
N GLU A 182 18.59 1.72 11.00
CA GLU A 182 17.19 1.77 10.59
C GLU A 182 16.32 0.99 11.57
N ARG A 183 15.13 1.52 11.84
CA ARG A 183 14.16 0.86 12.74
C ARG A 183 13.14 0.01 11.99
N PHE A 184 12.93 0.30 10.72
CA PHE A 184 12.04 -0.46 9.87
C PHE A 184 12.58 -0.53 8.44
N THR A 185 12.05 -1.46 7.66
CA THR A 185 12.24 -1.51 6.21
C THR A 185 10.90 -1.73 5.52
N SER A 186 10.76 -1.19 4.32
CA SER A 186 9.56 -1.28 3.50
C SER A 186 9.89 -2.05 2.21
N VAL A 187 9.31 -3.23 2.06
CA VAL A 187 9.51 -4.09 0.89
C VAL A 187 8.30 -4.02 -0.02
N LEU A 188 8.52 -3.73 -1.30
CA LEU A 188 7.48 -3.80 -2.32
C LEU A 188 7.35 -5.25 -2.82
N CYS A 189 6.17 -5.82 -2.65
CA CYS A 189 5.83 -7.18 -3.06
C CYS A 189 5.07 -7.25 -4.39
N GLN A 190 4.93 -6.13 -5.09
CA GLN A 190 4.47 -6.08 -6.48
C GLN A 190 3.12 -6.79 -6.73
N GLY A 191 2.22 -6.78 -5.74
CA GLY A 191 0.89 -7.36 -5.88
C GLY A 191 0.84 -8.89 -5.77
N MET A 192 1.83 -9.52 -5.12
CA MET A 192 1.74 -10.96 -4.82
C MET A 192 0.45 -11.29 -4.06
N THR A 193 -0.23 -12.35 -4.47
CA THR A 193 -1.49 -12.78 -3.85
C THR A 193 -1.23 -13.90 -2.85
N GLY A 194 -1.84 -13.82 -1.66
CA GLY A 194 -1.82 -14.92 -0.70
C GLY A 194 -2.58 -14.63 0.58
N ARG A 195 -3.06 -15.68 1.25
CA ARG A 195 -3.70 -15.61 2.57
C ARG A 195 -2.69 -15.43 3.70
N TYR A 196 -1.50 -15.98 3.55
CA TYR A 196 -0.44 -15.94 4.54
C TYR A 196 0.70 -15.04 4.09
N VAL A 197 1.14 -14.17 5.00
CA VAL A 197 2.37 -13.37 4.85
C VAL A 197 3.34 -13.78 5.95
N GLY A 198 4.50 -14.30 5.58
CA GLY A 198 5.49 -14.82 6.51
C GLY A 198 6.85 -14.17 6.38
N VAL A 199 7.54 -13.99 7.51
CA VAL A 199 8.94 -13.58 7.60
C VAL A 199 9.76 -14.76 8.10
N ARG A 200 10.83 -15.10 7.39
CA ARG A 200 11.69 -16.24 7.69
C ARG A 200 13.16 -15.82 7.73
N LEU A 201 13.91 -16.30 8.71
CA LEU A 201 15.36 -16.18 8.75
C LEU A 201 16.00 -17.43 8.17
N PRO A 202 16.55 -17.44 6.95
CA PRO A 202 17.25 -18.61 6.45
C PRO A 202 18.53 -18.87 7.26
N GLY A 203 18.87 -20.14 7.44
CA GLY A 203 20.12 -20.60 8.04
C GLY A 203 19.99 -21.86 8.88
N SER A 204 21.01 -22.72 8.82
CA SER A 204 21.08 -23.99 9.55
C SER A 204 21.54 -23.84 11.01
N SER A 205 22.06 -22.67 11.38
CA SER A 205 22.53 -22.34 12.73
C SER A 205 21.40 -21.82 13.62
N SER A 206 21.63 -21.78 14.94
CA SER A 206 20.71 -21.19 15.93
C SER A 206 20.47 -19.70 15.64
N ARG A 207 19.32 -19.40 15.03
CA ARG A 207 18.85 -18.06 14.69
C ARG A 207 17.66 -17.68 15.54
N ILE A 208 17.52 -16.38 15.78
CA ILE A 208 16.46 -15.81 16.61
C ILE A 208 15.73 -14.75 15.79
N LEU A 209 14.44 -14.96 15.56
CA LEU A 209 13.57 -13.97 14.92
C LEU A 209 12.89 -13.14 16.00
N SER A 210 13.08 -11.82 15.94
CA SER A 210 12.46 -10.86 16.84
C SER A 210 12.14 -9.59 16.06
N MET A 211 10.86 -9.25 16.00
CA MET A 211 10.32 -8.11 15.27
C MET A 211 9.31 -7.38 16.14
N ALA A 212 9.24 -6.07 16.00
CA ALA A 212 8.31 -5.24 16.73
C ALA A 212 6.91 -5.27 16.10
N GLU A 213 6.84 -5.06 14.79
CA GLU A 213 5.58 -4.97 14.06
C GLU A 213 5.80 -5.40 12.61
N VAL A 214 4.82 -6.08 12.03
CA VAL A 214 4.75 -6.41 10.61
C VAL A 214 3.45 -5.86 10.05
N GLN A 215 3.56 -4.82 9.23
CA GLN A 215 2.43 -4.21 8.56
C GLN A 215 2.32 -4.74 7.14
N VAL A 216 1.12 -5.20 6.77
CA VAL A 216 0.82 -5.69 5.43
C VAL A 216 -0.14 -4.72 4.78
N PHE A 217 0.26 -4.14 3.66
CA PHE A 217 -0.55 -3.20 2.90
C PHE A 217 -1.01 -3.84 1.60
N SER A 218 -2.34 -3.89 1.47
CA SER A 218 -3.02 -4.30 0.26
C SER A 218 -3.51 -3.08 -0.51
N ASN A 219 -3.54 -3.20 -1.84
CA ASN A 219 -4.24 -2.27 -2.71
C ASN A 219 -5.62 -2.82 -3.10
N GLU A 220 -6.11 -3.92 -2.54
CA GLU A 220 -7.47 -4.45 -2.81
C GLU A 220 -8.56 -3.52 -2.31
N GLU A 221 -8.21 -2.53 -1.48
CA GLU A 221 -9.11 -1.42 -1.21
C GLU A 221 -9.32 -0.50 -2.43
N PHE A 222 -8.42 -0.58 -3.42
CA PHE A 222 -8.25 0.36 -4.52
C PHE A 222 -8.40 -0.27 -5.91
N CYS A 223 -8.18 -1.58 -6.08
CA CYS A 223 -8.39 -2.27 -7.35
C CYS A 223 -9.24 -3.55 -7.20
N GLN A 224 -9.98 -3.90 -8.25
CA GLN A 224 -10.82 -5.08 -8.34
C GLN A 224 -10.10 -6.19 -9.11
N ALA A 225 -10.20 -7.43 -8.62
CA ALA A 225 -9.74 -8.62 -9.36
C ALA A 225 -10.94 -9.30 -10.04
N GLY A 226 -10.74 -9.80 -11.27
CA GLY A 226 -11.78 -10.47 -12.03
C GLY A 226 -13.04 -9.59 -12.20
N ASN A 227 -14.20 -10.10 -11.82
CA ASN A 227 -15.46 -9.36 -11.85
C ASN A 227 -15.73 -8.53 -10.58
N GLY A 228 -14.80 -8.48 -9.63
CA GLY A 228 -14.93 -7.74 -8.38
C GLY A 228 -15.83 -8.40 -7.32
N ALA A 229 -16.25 -9.65 -7.47
CA ALA A 229 -17.04 -10.35 -6.43
C ALA A 229 -16.32 -10.43 -5.07
N SER A 230 -14.99 -10.54 -5.09
CA SER A 230 -14.14 -10.53 -3.89
C SER A 230 -13.74 -9.12 -3.42
N TYR A 231 -14.04 -8.06 -4.18
CA TYR A 231 -13.64 -6.71 -3.80
C TYR A 231 -14.27 -6.31 -2.46
N ARG A 232 -13.43 -5.91 -1.51
CA ARG A 232 -13.87 -5.43 -0.19
C ARG A 232 -13.44 -4.00 0.10
N GLY A 233 -13.01 -3.27 -0.93
CA GLY A 233 -12.57 -1.89 -0.77
C GLY A 233 -13.68 -0.89 -0.45
N THR A 234 -13.30 0.38 -0.32
CA THR A 234 -14.16 1.45 0.23
C THR A 234 -14.63 2.46 -0.82
N ALA A 235 -14.55 2.13 -2.11
CA ALA A 235 -15.11 2.96 -3.17
C ALA A 235 -16.62 3.21 -2.94
N THR A 236 -17.04 4.47 -2.86
CA THR A 236 -18.43 4.88 -2.57
C THR A 236 -19.08 5.66 -3.71
N ARG A 237 -18.39 5.78 -4.86
CA ARG A 237 -18.87 6.54 -6.02
C ARG A 237 -18.84 5.71 -7.30
N THR A 238 -19.81 5.97 -8.16
CA THR A 238 -19.96 5.35 -9.48
C THR A 238 -19.00 5.98 -10.49
N ARG A 239 -18.93 5.44 -11.71
CA ARG A 239 -18.12 5.98 -12.82
C ARG A 239 -18.43 7.43 -13.15
N SER A 240 -19.70 7.83 -13.11
CA SER A 240 -20.07 9.24 -13.29
C SER A 240 -20.01 10.06 -11.99
N GLY A 241 -19.42 9.51 -10.92
CA GLY A 241 -19.31 10.16 -9.64
C GLY A 241 -20.60 10.27 -8.83
N ARG A 242 -21.64 9.45 -9.07
CA ARG A 242 -22.82 9.41 -8.18
C ARG A 242 -22.48 8.73 -6.86
N THR A 243 -23.02 9.23 -5.77
CA THR A 243 -22.87 8.59 -4.46
C THR A 243 -23.66 7.28 -4.43
N CYS A 244 -23.04 6.22 -3.94
CA CYS A 244 -23.71 4.95 -3.72
C CYS A 244 -24.69 5.05 -2.55
N GLN A 245 -25.85 4.41 -2.69
CA GLN A 245 -26.81 4.14 -1.63
C GLN A 245 -26.25 3.04 -0.71
N ARG A 246 -26.51 3.15 0.61
CA ARG A 246 -26.13 2.09 1.56
C ARG A 246 -26.93 0.82 1.29
N TRP A 247 -26.28 -0.34 1.33
CA TRP A 247 -26.91 -1.63 1.00
C TRP A 247 -27.99 -2.09 2.00
N ASP A 248 -28.03 -1.50 3.19
CA ASP A 248 -29.09 -1.70 4.18
C ASP A 248 -30.19 -0.62 4.10
N SER A 249 -30.05 0.37 3.21
CA SER A 249 -31.07 1.39 2.95
C SER A 249 -32.05 0.92 1.89
N GLN A 250 -33.33 1.21 2.07
CA GLN A 250 -34.40 0.98 1.09
C GLN A 250 -34.83 2.25 0.34
N THR A 251 -34.10 3.36 0.53
CA THR A 251 -34.36 4.67 -0.08
C THR A 251 -33.05 5.25 -0.64
N PRO A 252 -33.07 5.90 -1.83
CA PRO A 252 -34.21 6.11 -2.74
C PRO A 252 -34.69 4.85 -3.46
N HIS A 253 -33.87 3.82 -3.60
CA HIS A 253 -34.22 2.63 -4.37
C HIS A 253 -34.43 1.44 -3.46
N GLY A 254 -35.67 0.92 -3.42
CA GLY A 254 -35.96 -0.36 -2.77
C GLY A 254 -35.29 -1.53 -3.51
N HIS A 255 -34.74 -2.47 -2.76
CA HIS A 255 -34.05 -3.63 -3.31
C HIS A 255 -33.85 -4.81 -2.33
N ASP A 256 -33.73 -6.02 -2.89
CA ASP A 256 -33.52 -7.25 -2.12
C ASP A 256 -32.05 -7.60 -1.87
N ARG A 257 -31.11 -6.85 -2.45
CA ARG A 257 -29.66 -7.05 -2.23
C ARG A 257 -29.21 -6.43 -0.90
N THR A 258 -29.64 -7.04 0.19
CA THR A 258 -29.35 -6.59 1.56
C THR A 258 -28.30 -7.50 2.21
N PRO A 259 -27.62 -7.04 3.27
CA PRO A 259 -26.69 -7.88 4.04
C PRO A 259 -27.32 -9.18 4.54
N ARG A 260 -28.64 -9.16 4.81
CA ARG A 260 -29.39 -10.34 5.24
C ARG A 260 -29.53 -11.38 4.12
N ASN A 261 -29.79 -10.93 2.89
CA ASN A 261 -30.03 -11.83 1.76
C ASN A 261 -28.73 -12.28 1.07
N TYR A 262 -27.66 -11.46 1.17
CA TYR A 262 -26.36 -11.72 0.56
C TYR A 262 -25.23 -11.60 1.61
N PRO A 263 -25.16 -12.49 2.61
CA PRO A 263 -24.24 -12.37 3.75
C PRO A 263 -22.76 -12.46 3.33
N ALA A 264 -22.45 -13.21 2.27
CA ALA A 264 -21.09 -13.30 1.73
C ALA A 264 -20.69 -12.11 0.83
N GLY A 265 -21.65 -11.25 0.44
CA GLY A 265 -21.44 -10.17 -0.52
C GLY A 265 -20.66 -8.97 0.01
N GLY A 266 -20.32 -8.95 1.31
CA GLY A 266 -19.62 -7.84 1.94
C GLY A 266 -20.38 -6.52 1.86
N LEU A 267 -21.72 -6.58 1.92
CA LEU A 267 -22.66 -5.47 1.72
C LEU A 267 -22.69 -4.49 2.91
N VAL A 268 -21.53 -4.02 3.34
CA VAL A 268 -21.39 -3.07 4.43
C VAL A 268 -21.40 -1.64 3.87
N ASN A 269 -22.12 -0.74 4.55
CA ASN A 269 -22.19 0.68 4.20
C ASN A 269 -22.67 0.92 2.75
N ASN A 270 -22.15 1.94 2.07
CA ASN A 270 -22.45 2.25 0.67
C ASN A 270 -21.27 1.97 -0.28
N TYR A 271 -20.53 0.90 -0.04
CA TYR A 271 -19.38 0.58 -0.89
C TYR A 271 -19.79 -0.12 -2.19
N CYS A 272 -19.04 0.07 -3.26
CA CYS A 272 -19.20 -0.65 -4.52
C CYS A 272 -19.02 -2.16 -4.30
N ARG A 273 -19.95 -2.99 -4.75
CA ARG A 273 -19.91 -4.45 -4.57
C ARG A 273 -20.42 -5.17 -5.81
N ASN A 274 -20.17 -6.46 -5.87
CA ASN A 274 -20.76 -7.36 -6.85
C ASN A 274 -21.32 -8.60 -6.12
N PRO A 275 -22.44 -8.44 -5.40
CA PRO A 275 -23.01 -9.53 -4.59
C PRO A 275 -23.64 -10.64 -5.43
N ASP A 276 -23.95 -10.37 -6.70
CA ASP A 276 -24.68 -11.25 -7.60
C ASP A 276 -23.81 -11.88 -8.69
N GLY A 277 -22.49 -11.66 -8.64
CA GLY A 277 -21.56 -12.26 -9.59
C GLY A 277 -21.72 -11.75 -11.03
N TRP A 278 -22.25 -10.54 -11.20
CA TRP A 278 -22.37 -9.85 -12.49
C TRP A 278 -20.99 -9.52 -13.09
N TYR A 279 -20.96 -8.76 -14.18
CA TYR A 279 -19.74 -8.43 -14.93
C TYR A 279 -18.72 -7.53 -14.21
N ALA A 280 -19.16 -6.65 -13.29
CA ALA A 280 -18.27 -5.68 -12.64
C ALA A 280 -18.89 -5.15 -11.34
N LEU A 281 -18.09 -4.43 -10.54
CA LEU A 281 -18.56 -3.70 -9.37
C LEU A 281 -19.60 -2.65 -9.71
N TRP A 282 -20.64 -2.60 -8.88
CA TRP A 282 -21.74 -1.66 -9.03
C TRP A 282 -22.32 -1.29 -7.67
N CYS A 283 -23.19 -0.28 -7.66
CA CYS A 283 -24.00 0.04 -6.49
C CYS A 283 -25.35 0.64 -6.94
N TYR A 284 -26.36 0.57 -6.06
CA TYR A 284 -27.49 1.50 -6.18
C TYR A 284 -27.01 2.91 -5.92
N THR A 285 -27.58 3.92 -6.59
CA THR A 285 -27.12 5.31 -6.41
C THR A 285 -28.09 6.09 -5.52
N THR A 286 -27.65 7.20 -4.94
CA THR A 286 -28.55 8.12 -4.21
C THR A 286 -29.35 9.04 -5.15
N ASP A 287 -29.11 8.98 -6.46
CA ASP A 287 -29.84 9.74 -7.48
C ASP A 287 -31.16 9.01 -7.81
N ARG A 288 -32.30 9.70 -7.66
CA ARG A 288 -33.63 9.12 -7.93
C ARG A 288 -33.82 8.74 -9.39
N ASN A 289 -33.09 9.37 -10.31
CA ASN A 289 -33.19 9.13 -11.75
C ASN A 289 -32.26 8.02 -12.24
N SER A 290 -31.29 7.59 -11.42
CA SER A 290 -30.33 6.54 -11.76
C SER A 290 -30.35 5.46 -10.68
N ARG A 291 -31.11 4.39 -10.92
CA ARG A 291 -31.31 3.33 -9.92
C ARG A 291 -30.00 2.70 -9.46
N TRP A 292 -29.11 2.41 -10.40
CA TRP A 292 -27.82 1.78 -10.15
C TRP A 292 -26.82 2.21 -11.23
N GLU A 293 -25.54 2.05 -10.95
CA GLU A 293 -24.48 2.31 -11.92
C GLU A 293 -23.22 1.50 -11.56
N TYR A 294 -22.38 1.23 -12.55
CA TYR A 294 -21.06 0.64 -12.33
C TYR A 294 -20.11 1.60 -11.63
N CYS A 295 -19.20 1.03 -10.85
CA CYS A 295 -18.13 1.77 -10.21
C CYS A 295 -16.86 1.79 -11.06
N ASP A 296 -16.05 2.83 -10.85
CA ASP A 296 -14.74 2.96 -11.49
C ASP A 296 -13.62 2.56 -10.52
N VAL A 297 -13.50 1.27 -10.29
CA VAL A 297 -12.41 0.70 -9.50
C VAL A 297 -11.40 0.12 -10.49
N PRO A 298 -10.13 0.57 -10.47
CA PRO A 298 -9.06 0.02 -11.30
C PRO A 298 -9.02 -1.51 -11.25
N SER A 299 -8.64 -2.19 -12.34
CA SER A 299 -8.37 -3.62 -12.27
C SER A 299 -6.98 -3.87 -11.69
N CYS A 300 -6.86 -4.87 -10.82
CA CYS A 300 -5.60 -5.55 -10.60
C CYS A 300 -5.42 -6.57 -11.75
#